data_AF-A0A0N0MM92-F1
#
_entry.id   AF-A0A0N0MM92-F1
#
_cell.length_a   1.000
_cell.length_b   1.000
_cell.length_c   1.000
_cell.angle_alpha   90.00
_cell.angle_beta   90.00
_cell.angle_gamma   90.00
#
_symmetry.space_group_name_H-M   'P 1'
#
loop_
_entity.id
_entity.type
_entity.pdbx_description
1 polymer ?
#
loop_
_entity_poly.entity_id
_entity_poly.type
_entity_poly.pdbx_seq_one_letter_code
_entity_poly.pdbx_strand_id
1 'polypeptide(L)'
;MLVSRLERLGLGILTRSCPAELVDRVVAEAGCAEKRRRVLSARFTVYFVLALCLFPQADYLEVLRLVKAGEPTLRPWAGVNKSSLTRARQRLGWPVMRELFRAVARPLGHRTELFHGLRVLALDGMLLAVPDSPGNRETFGKSGSQRSPMGYPQARVVAVSECSSHAVLDAVIGGWKDSERIVSDELEAHIGAGTLVLADRGLWGLARWHRFRDRGAHLLWRIERRAARRVQDVLPDGSYLARIQANKHAKAAGTVKAPPALVRVIEYRVDGQADVIRLVTSLTDHEEYPAAELATLYARRWEIEIVFDEIKTHQRGRPVLRSQTPDGVRQEIYAHLIVHHATRDLLNEVARIAQTSADRTSFTRALHVVRRSVIAPCGFSPLSPKS
;
A
#
# COMPACT_ATOMS: atom_id res chain seq x y z
N MET A 1 23.95 30.35 9.54
CA MET A 1 22.89 29.75 8.69
C MET A 1 21.77 29.22 9.58
N LEU A 2 20.68 29.99 9.73
CA LEU A 2 19.55 29.62 10.57
C LEU A 2 18.60 28.68 9.80
N VAL A 3 18.75 27.37 10.03
CA VAL A 3 17.65 26.41 9.86
C VAL A 3 16.52 26.88 10.78
N SER A 4 15.37 27.22 10.20
CA SER A 4 14.26 27.85 10.90
C SER A 4 13.69 26.86 11.92
N ARG A 5 13.47 27.25 13.18
CA ARG A 5 12.92 26.34 14.22
C ARG A 5 11.53 25.75 13.87
N LEU A 6 10.82 26.32 12.88
CA LEU A 6 9.58 25.74 12.32
C LEU A 6 9.81 24.45 11.50
N GLU A 7 11.06 24.08 11.24
CA GLU A 7 11.47 22.95 10.40
C GLU A 7 11.69 21.65 11.17
N ARG A 8 11.77 21.74 12.50
CA ARG A 8 11.91 20.58 13.40
C ARG A 8 10.53 20.20 13.92
N LEU A 9 9.70 19.57 13.10
CA LEU A 9 8.52 18.90 13.61
C LEU A 9 8.93 17.56 14.20
N GLY A 10 8.91 17.42 15.52
CA GLY A 10 9.07 16.13 16.19
C GLY A 10 7.85 15.22 16.03
N LEU A 11 7.59 14.68 14.84
CA LEU A 11 6.55 13.63 14.68
C LEU A 11 7.04 12.23 15.13
N GLY A 12 8.03 12.18 16.02
CA GLY A 12 8.63 10.96 16.53
C GLY A 12 9.03 10.00 15.41
N ILE A 13 8.40 8.83 15.37
CA ILE A 13 8.72 7.76 14.42
C ILE A 13 8.45 8.17 12.96
N LEU A 14 7.51 9.08 12.69
CA LEU A 14 7.21 9.49 11.31
C LEU A 14 8.35 10.31 10.67
N THR A 15 9.12 11.08 11.45
CA THR A 15 10.27 11.81 10.87
C THR A 15 11.46 10.91 10.61
N ARG A 16 11.51 9.72 11.20
CA ARG A 16 12.50 8.70 10.82
C ARG A 16 12.19 8.11 9.45
N SER A 17 10.93 7.75 9.20
CA SER A 17 10.52 7.20 7.89
C SER A 17 10.38 8.28 6.81
N CYS A 18 10.05 9.52 7.20
CA CYS A 18 9.93 10.67 6.31
C CYS A 18 10.82 11.83 6.81
N PRO A 19 12.16 11.71 6.68
CA PRO A 19 13.08 12.76 7.10
C PRO A 19 12.82 14.06 6.33
N ALA A 20 13.13 15.20 6.97
CA ALA A 20 12.79 16.51 6.42
C ALA A 20 13.40 16.74 5.04
N GLU A 21 14.63 16.25 4.84
CA GLU A 21 15.37 16.33 3.58
C GLU A 21 14.67 15.56 2.46
N LEU A 22 14.09 14.39 2.76
CA LEU A 22 13.30 13.63 1.80
C LEU A 22 12.02 14.38 1.45
N VAL A 23 11.30 14.88 2.46
CA VAL A 23 10.06 15.63 2.24
C VAL A 23 10.31 16.87 1.39
N ASP A 24 11.40 17.59 1.65
CA ASP A 24 11.78 18.78 0.90
C ASP A 24 12.11 18.49 -0.55
N ARG A 25 12.88 17.43 -0.78
CA ARG A 25 13.22 16.98 -2.14
C ARG A 25 11.96 16.68 -2.92
N VAL A 26 11.05 15.87 -2.37
CA VAL A 26 9.79 15.49 -3.05
C VAL A 26 8.91 16.72 -3.29
N VAL A 27 8.80 17.64 -2.33
CA VAL A 27 8.05 18.89 -2.49
C VAL A 27 8.64 19.76 -3.59
N ALA A 28 9.97 19.83 -3.68
CA ALA A 28 10.66 20.60 -4.72
C ALA A 28 10.45 20.00 -6.11
N GLU A 29 10.63 18.69 -6.25
CA GLU A 29 10.42 17.94 -7.50
C GLU A 29 8.98 18.05 -8.01
N ALA A 30 8.00 18.08 -7.11
CA ALA A 30 6.60 18.29 -7.44
C ALA A 30 6.24 19.75 -7.78
N GLY A 31 7.19 20.68 -7.73
CA GLY A 31 6.95 22.12 -7.97
C GLY A 31 6.11 22.79 -6.88
N CYS A 32 5.95 22.16 -5.72
CA CYS A 32 5.15 22.65 -4.60
C CYS A 32 5.97 23.45 -3.58
N ALA A 33 7.27 23.65 -3.83
CA ALA A 33 8.15 24.46 -3.00
C ALA A 33 7.63 25.91 -2.87
N GLU A 34 7.73 26.46 -1.67
CA GLU A 34 7.22 27.80 -1.40
C GLU A 34 8.17 28.88 -1.95
N LYS A 35 7.62 29.86 -2.69
CA LYS A 35 8.37 31.08 -3.10
C LYS A 35 8.54 32.09 -1.96
N ARG A 36 7.74 32.00 -0.89
CA ARG A 36 7.80 32.84 0.32
C ARG A 36 7.54 31.96 1.54
N ARG A 37 8.29 32.13 2.64
CA ARG A 37 8.10 31.38 3.89
C ARG A 37 6.71 31.69 4.49
N ARG A 38 5.82 30.70 4.52
CA ARG A 38 4.48 30.80 5.12
C ARG A 38 4.41 30.10 6.48
N VAL A 39 3.40 30.46 7.27
CA VAL A 39 3.08 29.80 8.56
C VAL A 39 2.76 28.31 8.37
N LEU A 40 2.09 27.96 7.26
CA LEU A 40 1.76 26.59 6.87
C LEU A 40 2.58 26.19 5.65
N SER A 41 3.84 25.81 5.86
CA SER A 41 4.74 25.39 4.79
C SER A 41 4.28 24.09 4.12
N ALA A 42 4.79 23.79 2.93
CA ALA A 42 4.53 22.51 2.26
C ALA A 42 4.98 21.31 3.12
N ARG A 43 6.19 21.37 3.69
CA ARG A 43 6.71 20.36 4.65
C ARG A 43 5.79 20.20 5.86
N PHE A 44 5.39 21.31 6.48
CA PHE A 44 4.43 21.27 7.59
C PHE A 44 3.14 20.58 7.16
N THR A 45 2.64 20.90 5.97
CA THR A 45 1.39 20.34 5.46
C THR A 45 1.49 18.83 5.22
N VAL A 46 2.63 18.33 4.71
CA VAL A 46 2.89 16.88 4.59
C VAL A 46 2.76 16.19 5.95
N TYR A 47 3.48 16.69 6.94
CA TYR A 47 3.48 16.16 8.30
C TYR A 47 2.10 16.27 8.98
N PHE A 48 1.39 17.37 8.76
CA PHE A 48 0.02 17.54 9.22
C PHE A 48 -0.92 16.49 8.58
N VAL A 49 -0.78 16.20 7.28
CA VAL A 49 -1.58 15.17 6.60
C VAL A 49 -1.28 13.77 7.16
N LEU A 50 -0.01 13.45 7.44
CA LEU A 50 0.34 12.19 8.10
C LEU A 50 -0.25 12.10 9.53
N ALA A 51 -0.21 13.20 10.28
CA ALA A 51 -0.81 13.28 11.62
C ALA A 51 -2.34 13.10 11.58
N LEU A 52 -3.03 13.61 10.55
CA LEU A 52 -4.46 13.37 10.36
C LEU A 52 -4.77 11.85 10.26
N CYS A 53 -3.91 11.07 9.62
CA CYS A 53 -4.05 9.62 9.50
C CYS A 53 -3.77 8.88 10.82
N LEU A 54 -2.93 9.44 11.70
CA LEU A 54 -2.70 8.90 13.04
C LEU A 54 -3.86 9.19 14.00
N PHE A 55 -4.53 10.34 13.86
CA PHE A 55 -5.61 10.78 14.75
C PHE A 55 -6.93 10.91 13.99
N PRO A 56 -7.54 9.80 13.55
CA PRO A 56 -8.69 9.85 12.66
C PRO A 56 -9.95 10.44 13.30
N GLN A 57 -10.10 10.34 14.63
CA GLN A 57 -11.26 10.88 15.36
C GLN A 57 -11.14 12.39 15.66
N ALA A 58 -9.94 12.95 15.54
CA ALA A 58 -9.70 14.35 15.84
C ALA A 58 -10.02 15.22 14.61
N ASP A 59 -10.62 16.38 14.87
CA ASP A 59 -10.77 17.42 13.85
C ASP A 59 -9.41 18.07 13.51
N TYR A 60 -9.40 18.96 12.51
CA TYR A 60 -8.15 19.55 12.03
C TYR A 60 -7.45 20.42 13.07
N LEU A 61 -8.20 21.15 13.89
CA LEU A 61 -7.64 22.01 14.91
C LEU A 61 -7.13 21.19 16.08
N GLU A 62 -7.80 20.08 16.39
CA GLU A 62 -7.32 19.17 17.42
C GLU A 62 -6.05 18.43 17.00
N VAL A 63 -5.97 17.91 15.77
CA VAL A 63 -4.71 17.34 15.25
C VAL A 63 -3.60 18.39 15.27
N LEU A 64 -3.91 19.63 14.93
CA LEU A 64 -2.96 20.73 15.04
C LEU A 64 -2.47 20.91 16.48
N ARG A 65 -3.36 20.91 17.48
CA ARG A 65 -2.98 20.97 18.91
C ARG A 65 -2.08 19.81 19.33
N LEU A 66 -2.41 18.58 18.92
CA LEU A 66 -1.61 17.39 19.23
C LEU A 66 -0.19 17.49 18.65
N VAL A 67 -0.05 17.93 17.40
CA VAL A 67 1.26 18.17 16.78
C VAL A 67 2.04 19.27 17.49
N LYS A 68 1.36 20.33 17.96
CA LYS A 68 2.00 21.39 18.75
C LYS A 68 2.49 20.90 20.10
N ALA A 69 1.75 20.00 20.75
CA ALA A 69 2.12 19.46 22.06
C ALA A 69 3.47 18.72 21.99
N GLY A 70 3.72 17.98 20.91
CA GLY A 70 5.00 17.29 20.67
C GLY A 70 6.17 18.24 20.33
N GLU A 71 5.90 19.46 19.88
CA GLU A 71 6.92 20.46 19.57
C GLU A 71 6.54 21.85 20.12
N PRO A 72 6.73 22.09 21.44
CA PRO A 72 6.36 23.34 22.09
C PRO A 72 7.08 24.57 21.55
N THR A 73 8.20 24.37 20.84
CA THR A 73 9.03 25.45 20.28
C THR A 73 8.45 26.07 19.00
N LEU A 74 7.40 25.47 18.42
CA LEU A 74 6.72 26.01 17.25
C LEU A 74 6.05 27.36 17.57
N ARG A 75 6.20 28.32 16.65
CA ARG A 75 5.58 29.64 16.80
C ARG A 75 4.06 29.52 16.99
N PRO A 76 3.44 30.44 17.75
CA PRO A 76 1.98 30.50 17.85
C PRO A 76 1.34 30.57 16.46
N TRP A 77 0.47 29.62 16.13
CA TRP A 77 -0.33 29.62 14.91
C TRP A 77 -1.54 30.55 15.02
N ALA A 78 -1.29 31.79 15.45
CA ALA A 78 -2.33 32.82 15.52
C ALA A 78 -2.95 33.01 14.12
N GLY A 79 -4.29 32.91 14.04
CA GLY A 79 -5.04 33.05 12.79
C GLY A 79 -5.11 31.78 11.92
N VAL A 80 -4.49 30.65 12.31
CA VAL A 80 -4.71 29.37 11.60
C VAL A 80 -6.07 28.81 11.99
N ASN A 81 -6.92 28.65 10.98
CA ASN A 81 -8.25 28.08 11.10
C ASN A 81 -8.42 26.90 10.12
N LYS A 82 -9.58 26.23 10.20
CA LYS A 82 -9.91 25.08 9.34
C LYS A 82 -9.75 25.39 7.85
N SER A 83 -10.20 26.56 7.39
CA SER A 83 -10.10 26.95 5.97
C SER A 83 -8.65 27.18 5.53
N SER A 84 -7.78 27.66 6.42
CA SER A 84 -6.35 27.81 6.15
C SER A 84 -5.66 26.46 5.98
N LEU A 85 -5.99 25.47 6.83
CA LEU A 85 -5.48 24.10 6.71
C LEU A 85 -6.00 23.40 5.45
N THR A 86 -7.29 23.58 5.11
CA THR A 86 -7.86 23.07 3.85
C THR A 86 -7.13 23.64 2.63
N ARG A 87 -6.91 24.97 2.58
CA ARG A 87 -6.17 25.62 1.49
C ARG A 87 -4.70 25.16 1.41
N ALA A 88 -4.06 24.90 2.55
CA ALA A 88 -2.71 24.36 2.59
C ALA A 88 -2.65 22.96 1.96
N ARG A 89 -3.58 22.07 2.34
CA ARG A 89 -3.69 20.72 1.76
C ARG A 89 -3.97 20.73 0.26
N GLN A 90 -4.85 21.62 -0.20
CA GLN A 90 -5.15 21.80 -1.62
C GLN A 90 -3.91 22.27 -2.40
N ARG A 91 -3.16 23.24 -1.85
CA ARG A 91 -1.92 23.73 -2.46
C ARG A 91 -0.83 22.65 -2.54
N LEU A 92 -0.75 21.77 -1.54
CA LEU A 92 0.20 20.66 -1.55
C LEU A 92 -0.11 19.65 -2.66
N GLY A 93 -1.39 19.42 -2.95
CA GLY A 93 -1.82 18.41 -3.90
C GLY A 93 -1.61 16.98 -3.39
N TRP A 94 -2.21 16.03 -4.10
CA TRP A 94 -2.01 14.60 -3.84
C TRP A 94 -0.75 14.00 -4.48
N PRO A 95 -0.20 14.50 -5.61
CA PRO A 95 1.00 13.91 -6.21
C PRO A 95 2.20 13.92 -5.27
N VAL A 96 2.36 14.96 -4.44
CA VAL A 96 3.41 15.02 -3.41
C VAL A 96 3.34 13.82 -2.46
N MET A 97 2.13 13.43 -2.02
CA MET A 97 1.98 12.28 -1.14
C MET A 97 2.22 10.95 -1.86
N ARG A 98 1.88 10.86 -3.16
CA ARG A 98 2.22 9.67 -3.97
C ARG A 98 3.72 9.51 -4.11
N GLU A 99 4.43 10.56 -4.50
CA GLU A 99 5.88 10.49 -4.69
C GLU A 99 6.61 10.28 -3.36
N LEU A 100 6.12 10.88 -2.27
CA LEU A 100 6.64 10.60 -0.93
C LEU A 100 6.41 9.14 -0.54
N PHE A 101 5.23 8.58 -0.82
CA PHE A 101 4.96 7.16 -0.59
C PHE A 101 5.93 6.28 -1.37
N ARG A 102 6.11 6.53 -2.68
CA ARG A 102 7.05 5.78 -3.53
C ARG A 102 8.50 5.88 -3.06
N ALA A 103 8.90 7.02 -2.50
CA ALA A 103 10.25 7.20 -1.98
C ALA A 103 10.48 6.53 -0.62
N VAL A 104 9.42 6.30 0.16
CA VAL A 104 9.48 5.67 1.49
C VAL A 104 9.26 4.16 1.39
N ALA A 105 8.39 3.72 0.50
CA ALA A 105 8.03 2.34 0.30
C ALA A 105 9.25 1.53 -0.15
N ARG A 106 9.63 0.54 0.67
CA ARG A 106 10.73 -0.39 0.39
C ARG A 106 10.46 -1.74 1.02
N PRO A 107 11.05 -2.83 0.53
CA PRO A 107 11.03 -4.10 1.25
C PRO A 107 11.59 -3.94 2.66
N LEU A 108 10.92 -4.53 3.64
CA LEU A 108 11.32 -4.55 5.04
C LEU A 108 11.72 -5.95 5.52
N GLY A 109 11.32 -6.98 4.77
CA GLY A 109 11.56 -8.39 5.07
C GLY A 109 13.00 -8.81 4.87
N HIS A 110 13.44 -9.78 5.67
CA HIS A 110 14.83 -10.21 5.76
C HIS A 110 15.18 -11.24 4.66
N ARG A 111 16.48 -11.40 4.37
CA ARG A 111 16.95 -12.37 3.36
C ARG A 111 16.64 -13.83 3.70
N THR A 112 16.45 -14.12 4.98
CA THR A 112 16.10 -15.45 5.50
C THR A 112 14.64 -15.82 5.26
N GLU A 113 13.80 -14.87 4.84
CA GLU A 113 12.37 -15.06 4.59
C GLU A 113 12.06 -15.22 3.08
N LEU A 114 13.10 -15.31 2.26
CA LEU A 114 12.97 -15.47 0.81
C LEU A 114 12.61 -16.93 0.49
N PHE A 115 11.67 -17.12 -0.44
CA PHE A 115 11.31 -18.43 -0.97
C PHE A 115 12.25 -18.78 -2.11
N HIS A 116 13.18 -19.72 -1.92
CA HIS A 116 14.20 -20.07 -2.92
C HIS A 116 14.93 -18.84 -3.49
N GLY A 117 15.29 -17.90 -2.60
CA GLY A 117 15.92 -16.63 -2.99
C GLY A 117 14.97 -15.57 -3.58
N LEU A 118 13.68 -15.88 -3.74
CA LEU A 118 12.66 -14.95 -4.25
C LEU A 118 11.91 -14.26 -3.11
N ARG A 119 11.72 -12.94 -3.25
CA ARG A 119 10.89 -12.17 -2.34
C ARG A 119 9.41 -12.38 -2.68
N VAL A 120 8.63 -12.84 -1.71
CA VAL A 120 7.22 -13.18 -1.91
C VAL A 120 6.36 -11.94 -1.70
N LEU A 121 5.65 -11.55 -2.77
CA LEU A 121 4.75 -10.41 -2.80
C LEU A 121 3.32 -10.89 -3.04
N ALA A 122 2.34 -10.25 -2.42
CA ALA A 122 0.92 -10.44 -2.72
C ALA A 122 0.38 -9.19 -3.44
N LEU A 123 -0.47 -9.42 -4.43
CA LEU A 123 -1.18 -8.39 -5.18
C LEU A 123 -2.68 -8.56 -4.96
N ASP A 124 -3.35 -7.51 -4.48
CA ASP A 124 -4.80 -7.52 -4.25
C ASP A 124 -5.38 -6.09 -4.18
N GLY A 125 -6.71 -6.00 -4.21
CA GLY A 125 -7.48 -4.76 -4.14
C GLY A 125 -8.27 -4.60 -2.85
N MET A 126 -8.43 -3.36 -2.38
CA MET A 126 -9.38 -3.00 -1.36
C MET A 126 -10.25 -1.81 -1.80
N LEU A 127 -11.46 -1.76 -1.24
CA LEU A 127 -12.38 -0.64 -1.44
C LEU A 127 -12.49 0.20 -0.16
N LEU A 128 -12.39 1.52 -0.34
CA LEU A 128 -12.50 2.51 0.73
C LEU A 128 -13.70 3.42 0.46
N ALA A 129 -14.62 3.51 1.43
CA ALA A 129 -15.74 4.44 1.33
C ALA A 129 -15.25 5.90 1.47
N VAL A 130 -15.76 6.78 0.62
CA VAL A 130 -15.42 8.20 0.59
C VAL A 130 -16.67 9.06 0.80
N PRO A 131 -16.53 10.33 1.26
CA PRO A 131 -17.68 11.21 1.44
C PRO A 131 -18.49 11.38 0.16
N ASP A 132 -19.81 11.48 0.32
CA ASP A 132 -20.74 11.55 -0.80
C ASP A 132 -20.89 12.98 -1.36
N SER A 133 -19.80 13.50 -1.92
CA SER A 133 -19.77 14.79 -2.63
C SER A 133 -19.95 14.59 -4.14
N PRO A 134 -20.41 15.62 -4.89
CA PRO A 134 -20.53 15.54 -6.35
C PRO A 134 -19.24 15.07 -7.04
N GLY A 135 -18.09 15.66 -6.70
CA GLY A 135 -16.80 15.29 -7.30
C GLY A 135 -16.36 13.86 -6.95
N ASN A 136 -16.61 13.40 -5.72
CA ASN A 136 -16.28 12.03 -5.34
C ASN A 136 -17.18 11.00 -6.03
N ARG A 137 -18.47 11.30 -6.24
CA ARG A 137 -19.39 10.45 -7.00
C ARG A 137 -18.93 10.27 -8.44
N GLU A 138 -18.55 11.37 -9.08
CA GLU A 138 -18.08 11.38 -10.46
C GLU A 138 -16.77 10.60 -10.60
N THR A 139 -15.81 10.85 -9.71
CA THR A 139 -14.47 10.23 -9.83
C THR A 139 -14.44 8.77 -9.39
N PHE A 140 -15.06 8.44 -8.26
CA PHE A 140 -14.91 7.10 -7.66
C PHE A 140 -16.12 6.20 -7.91
N GLY A 141 -17.30 6.74 -8.22
CA GLY A 141 -18.49 5.94 -8.46
C GLY A 141 -19.04 5.23 -7.21
N LYS A 142 -20.27 4.73 -7.31
CA LYS A 142 -21.01 4.02 -6.26
C LYS A 142 -21.34 2.59 -6.68
N SER A 143 -21.55 1.74 -5.69
CA SER A 143 -22.13 0.41 -5.93
C SER A 143 -23.61 0.52 -6.36
N GLY A 144 -24.11 -0.49 -7.05
CA GLY A 144 -25.45 -0.50 -7.64
C GLY A 144 -25.48 -0.07 -9.11
N SER A 145 -26.69 -0.04 -9.69
CA SER A 145 -26.90 0.39 -11.07
C SER A 145 -26.87 1.92 -11.18
N GLN A 146 -26.65 2.46 -12.39
CA GLN A 146 -26.74 3.90 -12.62
C GLN A 146 -28.10 4.50 -12.22
N ARG A 147 -29.18 3.70 -12.27
CA ARG A 147 -30.54 4.11 -11.94
C ARG A 147 -30.85 4.04 -10.44
N SER A 148 -30.06 3.31 -9.67
CA SER A 148 -30.26 3.13 -8.23
C SER A 148 -28.91 2.95 -7.50
N PRO A 149 -28.11 4.03 -7.40
CA PRO A 149 -26.84 3.98 -6.70
C PRO A 149 -27.06 3.81 -5.20
N MET A 150 -26.33 2.88 -4.56
CA MET A 150 -26.43 2.60 -3.14
C MET A 150 -25.14 2.96 -2.39
N GLY A 151 -25.28 3.35 -1.13
CA GLY A 151 -24.14 3.61 -0.24
C GLY A 151 -23.26 4.81 -0.62
N TYR A 152 -22.06 4.83 -0.05
CA TYR A 152 -21.03 5.82 -0.31
C TYR A 152 -20.27 5.53 -1.61
N PRO A 153 -19.72 6.55 -2.29
CA PRO A 153 -18.76 6.29 -3.35
C PRO A 153 -17.54 5.51 -2.81
N GLN A 154 -16.88 4.74 -3.67
CA GLN A 154 -15.80 3.85 -3.25
C GLN A 154 -14.53 4.03 -4.09
N ALA A 155 -13.44 4.40 -3.43
CA ALA A 155 -12.11 4.40 -4.02
C ALA A 155 -11.54 2.98 -3.97
N ARG A 156 -11.11 2.47 -5.13
CA ARG A 156 -10.43 1.18 -5.28
C ARG A 156 -8.93 1.39 -5.17
N VAL A 157 -8.30 0.77 -4.19
CA VAL A 157 -6.86 0.78 -4.00
C VAL A 157 -6.34 -0.61 -4.34
N VAL A 158 -5.51 -0.73 -5.37
CA VAL A 158 -4.81 -1.98 -5.67
C VAL A 158 -3.36 -1.82 -5.25
N ALA A 159 -2.86 -2.77 -4.48
CA ALA A 159 -1.56 -2.65 -3.83
C ALA A 159 -0.74 -3.94 -3.95
N VAL A 160 0.57 -3.77 -3.93
CA VAL A 160 1.53 -4.87 -3.78
C VAL A 160 2.08 -4.79 -2.36
N SER A 161 1.97 -5.89 -1.62
CA SER A 161 2.53 -6.02 -0.28
C SER A 161 3.53 -7.15 -0.22
N GLU A 162 4.61 -6.94 0.52
CA GLU A 162 5.50 -8.02 0.92
C GLU A 162 4.82 -8.92 1.95
N CYS A 163 4.81 -10.24 1.71
CA CYS A 163 4.12 -11.18 2.58
C CYS A 163 4.80 -11.35 3.95
N SER A 164 6.12 -11.21 4.07
CA SER A 164 6.83 -11.47 5.34
C SER A 164 6.74 -10.30 6.33
N SER A 165 6.90 -9.08 5.82
CA SER A 165 6.99 -7.87 6.64
C SER A 165 5.69 -7.06 6.71
N HIS A 166 4.74 -7.40 5.84
CA HIS A 166 3.50 -6.67 5.57
C HIS A 166 3.75 -5.26 5.01
N ALA A 167 4.93 -4.98 4.46
CA ALA A 167 5.22 -3.69 3.85
C ALA A 167 4.45 -3.53 2.52
N VAL A 168 3.60 -2.50 2.42
CA VAL A 168 3.06 -2.08 1.12
C VAL A 168 4.18 -1.40 0.33
N LEU A 169 4.43 -1.89 -0.88
CA LEU A 169 5.55 -1.49 -1.75
C LEU A 169 5.13 -0.57 -2.89
N ASP A 170 3.93 -0.77 -3.42
CA ASP A 170 3.35 0.11 -4.44
C ASP A 170 1.82 0.05 -4.35
N ALA A 171 1.16 1.12 -4.77
CA ALA A 171 -0.29 1.21 -4.75
C ALA A 171 -0.81 2.23 -5.77
N VAL A 172 -1.97 1.92 -6.32
CA VAL A 172 -2.67 2.68 -7.36
C VAL A 172 -4.14 2.84 -6.98
N ILE A 173 -4.72 3.99 -7.32
CA ILE A 173 -6.06 4.38 -6.88
C ILE A 173 -6.97 4.61 -8.08
N GLY A 174 -7.99 3.75 -8.22
CA GLY A 174 -9.09 3.89 -9.17
C GLY A 174 -10.43 4.13 -8.49
N GLY A 175 -11.49 4.18 -9.29
CA GLY A 175 -12.88 4.14 -8.86
C GLY A 175 -13.46 2.73 -8.77
N TRP A 176 -14.66 2.64 -8.22
CA TRP A 176 -15.47 1.43 -8.09
C TRP A 176 -15.64 0.66 -9.41
N LYS A 177 -15.88 1.37 -10.52
CA LYS A 177 -16.12 0.77 -11.83
C LYS A 177 -14.84 0.28 -12.51
N ASP A 178 -13.69 0.79 -12.10
CA ASP A 178 -12.42 0.45 -12.72
C ASP A 178 -12.03 -0.95 -12.31
N SER A 179 -11.86 -1.87 -13.26
CA SER A 179 -11.44 -3.23 -12.93
C SER A 179 -10.12 -3.22 -12.16
N GLU A 180 -9.99 -3.98 -11.07
CA GLU A 180 -8.71 -4.16 -10.35
C GLU A 180 -7.58 -4.55 -11.31
N ARG A 181 -7.96 -5.26 -12.38
CA ARG A 181 -7.08 -5.57 -13.51
C ARG A 181 -6.50 -4.30 -14.15
N ILE A 182 -7.36 -3.37 -14.55
CA ILE A 182 -6.93 -2.16 -15.25
C ILE A 182 -6.15 -1.25 -14.28
N VAL A 183 -6.56 -1.19 -13.02
CA VAL A 183 -5.89 -0.36 -12.02
C VAL A 183 -4.48 -0.89 -11.73
N SER A 184 -4.31 -2.20 -11.53
CA SER A 184 -3.00 -2.84 -11.26
C SER A 184 -1.99 -2.75 -12.40
N ASP A 185 -2.41 -2.40 -13.60
CA ASP A 185 -1.53 -2.30 -14.76
C ASP A 185 -0.51 -1.14 -14.61
N GLU A 186 -0.80 -0.14 -13.77
CA GLU A 186 0.10 0.96 -13.43
C GLU A 186 1.10 0.63 -12.31
N LEU A 187 1.06 -0.58 -11.74
CA LEU A 187 2.02 -1.00 -10.72
C LEU A 187 3.36 -1.36 -11.39
N GLU A 188 4.40 -0.69 -10.95
CA GLU A 188 5.73 -0.80 -11.55
C GLU A 188 6.83 -0.95 -10.50
N ALA A 189 6.66 -0.35 -9.32
CA ALA A 189 7.70 -0.36 -8.32
C ALA A 189 7.82 -1.74 -7.65
N HIS A 190 9.06 -2.18 -7.41
CA HIS A 190 9.41 -3.41 -6.70
C HIS A 190 8.92 -4.73 -7.31
N ILE A 191 8.29 -4.70 -8.48
CA ILE A 191 7.96 -5.89 -9.28
C ILE A 191 9.06 -6.08 -10.32
N GLY A 192 9.87 -7.13 -10.17
CA GLY A 192 10.90 -7.47 -11.15
C GLY A 192 11.72 -8.69 -10.75
N ALA A 193 12.94 -8.78 -11.28
CA ALA A 193 13.87 -9.86 -10.97
C ALA A 193 14.02 -10.09 -9.45
N GLY A 194 14.01 -11.35 -9.04
CA GLY A 194 14.13 -11.75 -7.63
C GLY A 194 12.83 -11.68 -6.82
N THR A 195 11.66 -11.52 -7.46
CA THR A 195 10.36 -11.55 -6.77
C THR A 195 9.44 -12.66 -7.28
N LEU A 196 8.53 -13.12 -6.41
CA LEU A 196 7.44 -14.04 -6.71
C LEU A 196 6.11 -13.38 -6.31
N VAL A 197 5.24 -13.10 -7.28
CA VAL A 197 3.96 -12.40 -7.06
C VAL A 197 2.79 -13.38 -6.99
N LEU A 198 2.13 -13.40 -5.84
CA LEU A 198 0.91 -14.13 -5.54
C LEU A 198 -0.31 -13.27 -5.90
N ALA A 199 -1.28 -13.82 -6.61
CA ALA A 199 -2.52 -13.11 -6.95
C ALA A 199 -3.72 -14.06 -7.06
N ASP A 200 -4.92 -13.55 -6.75
CA ASP A 200 -6.16 -14.31 -6.87
C ASP A 200 -6.72 -14.30 -8.31
N ARG A 201 -7.71 -15.17 -8.56
CA ARG A 201 -8.40 -15.34 -9.86
C ARG A 201 -8.95 -14.02 -10.44
N GLY A 202 -9.34 -13.07 -9.59
CA GLY A 202 -9.82 -11.76 -10.00
C GLY A 202 -8.79 -10.97 -10.82
N LEU A 203 -7.51 -11.20 -10.57
CA LEU A 203 -6.39 -10.49 -11.20
C LEU A 203 -5.82 -11.23 -12.43
N TRP A 204 -6.29 -12.44 -12.73
CA TRP A 204 -5.81 -13.17 -13.90
C TRP A 204 -6.02 -12.39 -15.22
N GLY A 205 -4.96 -12.28 -16.03
CA GLY A 205 -5.00 -11.72 -17.38
C GLY A 205 -3.68 -11.97 -18.12
N LEU A 206 -3.74 -12.56 -19.31
CA LEU A 206 -2.54 -13.01 -20.05
C LEU A 206 -1.60 -11.86 -20.43
N ALA A 207 -2.13 -10.68 -20.78
CA ALA A 207 -1.30 -9.51 -21.06
C ALA A 207 -0.55 -9.03 -19.80
N ARG A 208 -1.19 -9.09 -18.63
CA ARG A 208 -0.54 -8.75 -17.35
C ARG A 208 0.49 -9.79 -16.97
N TRP A 209 0.18 -11.08 -17.15
CA TRP A 209 1.13 -12.16 -16.94
C TRP A 209 2.45 -11.88 -17.66
N HIS A 210 2.40 -11.57 -18.96
CA HIS A 210 3.60 -11.20 -19.72
C HIS A 210 4.26 -9.94 -19.19
N ARG A 211 3.53 -8.86 -18.89
CA ARG A 211 4.13 -7.63 -18.35
C ARG A 211 4.96 -7.85 -17.09
N PHE A 212 4.48 -8.68 -16.17
CA PHE A 212 5.22 -9.02 -14.95
C PHE A 212 6.43 -9.93 -15.27
N ARG A 213 6.26 -10.89 -16.19
CA ARG A 213 7.35 -11.77 -16.64
C ARG A 213 8.45 -11.03 -17.40
N ASP A 214 8.10 -10.05 -18.23
CA ASP A 214 9.03 -9.22 -19.01
C ASP A 214 9.91 -8.36 -18.09
N ARG A 215 9.43 -8.06 -16.87
CA ARG A 215 10.22 -7.40 -15.81
C ARG A 215 11.08 -8.38 -14.98
N GLY A 216 10.98 -9.69 -15.25
CA GLY A 216 11.72 -10.73 -14.54
C GLY A 216 11.06 -11.25 -13.26
N ALA A 217 9.82 -10.83 -12.94
CA ALA A 217 9.11 -11.33 -11.76
C ALA A 217 8.57 -12.75 -12.01
N HIS A 218 8.68 -13.64 -11.02
CA HIS A 218 7.97 -14.92 -11.02
C HIS A 218 6.53 -14.74 -10.53
N LEU A 219 5.64 -15.62 -10.97
CA LEU A 219 4.20 -15.49 -10.73
C LEU A 219 3.65 -16.81 -10.20
N LEU A 220 2.74 -16.75 -9.22
CA LEU A 220 1.96 -17.88 -8.73
C LEU A 220 0.51 -17.43 -8.49
N TRP A 221 -0.34 -17.59 -9.49
CA TRP A 221 -1.69 -17.01 -9.50
C TRP A 221 -2.76 -18.07 -9.48
N ARG A 222 -3.84 -17.85 -8.72
CA ARG A 222 -5.03 -18.70 -8.84
C ARG A 222 -5.78 -18.38 -10.12
N ILE A 223 -6.32 -19.41 -10.76
CA ILE A 223 -7.15 -19.27 -11.95
C ILE A 223 -8.46 -20.03 -11.80
N GLU A 224 -9.44 -19.63 -12.61
CA GLU A 224 -10.67 -20.41 -12.76
C GLU A 224 -10.41 -21.69 -13.55
N ARG A 225 -11.24 -22.72 -13.28
CA ARG A 225 -11.15 -24.05 -13.90
C ARG A 225 -11.03 -24.03 -15.43
N ARG A 226 -11.59 -23.03 -16.10
CA ARG A 226 -11.66 -22.97 -17.57
C ARG A 226 -10.42 -22.38 -18.25
N ALA A 227 -9.46 -21.81 -17.50
CA ALA A 227 -8.36 -21.01 -18.05
C ALA A 227 -7.15 -21.83 -18.56
N ALA A 228 -6.92 -23.05 -18.04
CA ALA A 228 -5.85 -23.96 -18.49
C ALA A 228 -6.46 -25.26 -19.03
N ARG A 229 -6.55 -25.42 -20.35
CA ARG A 229 -7.25 -26.55 -21.01
C ARG A 229 -6.35 -27.49 -21.82
N ARG A 230 -5.11 -27.11 -22.11
CA ARG A 230 -4.20 -27.91 -22.92
C ARG A 230 -3.04 -28.36 -22.06
N VAL A 231 -3.20 -29.51 -21.42
CA VAL A 231 -2.11 -30.24 -20.76
C VAL A 231 -1.10 -30.62 -21.84
N GLN A 232 0.16 -30.26 -21.64
CA GLN A 232 1.27 -30.68 -22.49
C GLN A 232 1.92 -31.91 -21.88
N ASP A 233 2.45 -31.77 -20.66
CA ASP A 233 3.20 -32.82 -19.96
C ASP A 233 2.81 -32.85 -18.48
N VAL A 234 2.62 -34.06 -17.93
CA VAL A 234 2.43 -34.25 -16.48
C VAL A 234 3.80 -34.50 -15.84
N LEU A 235 4.09 -33.80 -14.76
CA LEU A 235 5.37 -33.86 -14.05
C LEU A 235 5.31 -34.86 -12.88
N PRO A 236 6.45 -35.39 -12.40
CA PRO A 236 6.51 -36.41 -11.36
C PRO A 236 5.83 -36.04 -10.03
N ASP A 237 5.71 -34.75 -9.72
CA ASP A 237 5.08 -34.24 -8.49
C ASP A 237 3.55 -34.01 -8.63
N GLY A 238 2.95 -34.47 -9.73
CA GLY A 238 1.52 -34.37 -10.00
C GLY A 238 1.05 -33.05 -10.59
N SER A 239 1.94 -32.06 -10.72
CA SER A 239 1.67 -30.84 -11.49
C SER A 239 1.80 -31.10 -13.00
N TYR A 240 1.38 -30.15 -13.84
CA TYR A 240 1.49 -30.33 -15.29
C TYR A 240 1.77 -29.03 -16.04
N LEU A 241 2.51 -29.12 -17.14
CA LEU A 241 2.73 -28.01 -18.06
C LEU A 241 1.49 -27.79 -18.93
N ALA A 242 1.12 -26.53 -19.11
CA ALA A 242 0.00 -26.14 -19.97
C ALA A 242 0.30 -24.87 -20.75
N ARG A 243 -0.29 -24.77 -21.94
CA ARG A 243 -0.21 -23.55 -22.74
C ARG A 243 -1.51 -22.76 -22.63
N ILE A 244 -1.45 -21.58 -22.01
CA ILE A 244 -2.61 -20.69 -21.88
C ILE A 244 -2.63 -19.70 -23.03
N GLN A 245 -3.82 -19.49 -23.60
CA GLN A 245 -4.07 -18.58 -24.72
C GLN A 245 -5.12 -17.54 -24.34
N ALA A 246 -5.06 -16.37 -24.98
CA ALA A 246 -6.08 -15.34 -24.81
C ALA A 246 -7.46 -15.87 -25.27
N ASN A 247 -8.52 -15.49 -24.54
CA ASN A 247 -9.88 -15.87 -24.86
C ASN A 247 -10.29 -15.37 -26.26
N LYS A 248 -11.10 -16.15 -26.99
CA LYS A 248 -11.58 -15.78 -28.33
C LYS A 248 -12.34 -14.44 -28.35
N HIS A 249 -13.05 -14.07 -27.28
CA HIS A 249 -13.75 -12.79 -27.18
C HIS A 249 -12.81 -11.58 -27.03
N ALA A 250 -11.61 -11.77 -26.46
CA ALA A 250 -10.59 -10.71 -26.41
C ALA A 250 -10.01 -10.41 -27.81
N LYS A 251 -10.02 -11.39 -28.72
CA LYS A 251 -9.64 -11.19 -30.13
C LYS A 251 -10.61 -10.27 -30.88
N ALA A 252 -11.88 -10.20 -30.48
CA ALA A 252 -12.88 -9.37 -31.13
C ALA A 252 -12.85 -7.90 -30.65
N ALA A 253 -12.33 -7.65 -29.45
CA ALA A 253 -12.34 -6.32 -28.82
C ALA A 253 -11.07 -5.47 -29.08
N GLY A 254 -10.24 -5.85 -30.07
CA GLY A 254 -9.04 -5.08 -30.43
C GLY A 254 -7.95 -5.00 -29.35
N THR A 255 -8.08 -5.75 -28.25
CA THR A 255 -7.11 -5.77 -27.15
C THR A 255 -5.87 -6.57 -27.57
N VAL A 256 -4.68 -6.02 -27.34
CA VAL A 256 -3.36 -6.58 -27.71
C VAL A 256 -3.34 -8.11 -27.63
N LYS A 257 -2.99 -8.76 -28.75
CA LYS A 257 -2.78 -10.22 -28.82
C LYS A 257 -1.56 -10.59 -27.96
N ALA A 258 -1.78 -10.83 -26.68
CA ALA A 258 -0.77 -11.44 -25.83
C ALA A 258 -0.46 -12.86 -26.36
N PRO A 259 0.83 -13.22 -26.57
CA PRO A 259 1.19 -14.53 -27.09
C PRO A 259 0.82 -15.63 -26.08
N PRO A 260 0.62 -16.88 -26.52
CA PRO A 260 0.42 -17.99 -25.61
C PRO A 260 1.56 -18.11 -24.59
N ALA A 261 1.24 -18.27 -23.32
CA ALA A 261 2.23 -18.51 -22.27
C ALA A 261 2.31 -20.00 -21.94
N LEU A 262 3.53 -20.53 -21.84
CA LEU A 262 3.78 -21.80 -21.15
C LEU A 262 3.73 -21.52 -19.64
N VAL A 263 2.93 -22.29 -18.93
CA VAL A 263 2.82 -22.22 -17.47
C VAL A 263 2.84 -23.63 -16.90
N ARG A 264 3.20 -23.76 -15.63
CA ARG A 264 2.95 -24.97 -14.86
C ARG A 264 1.69 -24.80 -14.02
N VAL A 265 0.85 -25.83 -13.98
CA VAL A 265 -0.43 -25.84 -13.28
C VAL A 265 -0.33 -26.77 -12.09
N ILE A 266 -0.76 -26.28 -10.94
CA ILE A 266 -0.80 -27.02 -9.68
C ILE A 266 -2.24 -27.09 -9.23
N GLU A 267 -2.72 -28.30 -8.95
CA GLU A 267 -4.07 -28.54 -8.45
C GLU A 267 -4.00 -29.22 -7.09
N TYR A 268 -4.70 -28.67 -6.12
CA TYR A 268 -4.79 -29.25 -4.79
C TYR A 268 -6.16 -28.96 -4.17
N ARG A 269 -6.49 -29.73 -3.15
CA ARG A 269 -7.68 -29.51 -2.31
C ARG A 269 -7.24 -29.08 -0.93
N VAL A 270 -8.02 -28.21 -0.32
CA VAL A 270 -7.89 -27.89 1.10
C VAL A 270 -8.89 -28.76 1.83
N ASP A 271 -8.47 -29.41 2.91
CA ASP A 271 -9.35 -30.28 3.70
C ASP A 271 -10.61 -29.52 4.14
N GLY A 272 -11.77 -30.14 3.96
CA GLY A 272 -13.07 -29.53 4.22
C GLY A 272 -13.59 -28.58 3.13
N GLN A 273 -12.86 -28.36 2.03
CA GLN A 273 -13.36 -27.61 0.86
C GLN A 273 -13.63 -28.54 -0.32
N ALA A 274 -14.82 -28.41 -0.91
CA ALA A 274 -15.21 -29.18 -2.10
C ALA A 274 -14.48 -28.72 -3.38
N ASP A 275 -14.11 -27.44 -3.43
CA ASP A 275 -13.52 -26.81 -4.60
C ASP A 275 -12.02 -27.14 -4.72
N VAL A 276 -11.61 -27.54 -5.93
CA VAL A 276 -10.20 -27.67 -6.28
C VAL A 276 -9.60 -26.28 -6.46
N ILE A 277 -8.52 -25.99 -5.74
CA ILE A 277 -7.71 -24.80 -5.99
C ILE A 277 -6.77 -25.11 -7.15
N ARG A 278 -6.75 -24.23 -8.15
CA ARG A 278 -5.87 -24.31 -9.31
C ARG A 278 -4.98 -23.09 -9.38
N LEU A 279 -3.68 -23.33 -9.31
CA LEU A 279 -2.65 -22.30 -9.45
C LEU A 279 -1.96 -22.46 -10.79
N VAL A 280 -1.51 -21.35 -11.36
CA VAL A 280 -0.58 -21.31 -12.48
C VAL A 280 0.67 -20.58 -12.05
N THR A 281 1.82 -21.13 -12.40
CA THR A 281 3.12 -20.60 -12.05
C THR A 281 4.05 -20.48 -13.24
N SER A 282 4.93 -19.48 -13.19
CA SER A 282 6.05 -19.34 -14.13
C SER A 282 7.28 -20.13 -13.68
N LEU A 283 7.26 -20.74 -12.49
CA LEU A 283 8.30 -21.62 -11.97
C LEU A 283 8.06 -23.04 -12.50
N THR A 284 8.66 -23.36 -13.64
CA THR A 284 8.38 -24.60 -14.38
C THR A 284 9.20 -25.79 -13.93
N ASP A 285 10.33 -25.58 -13.26
CA ASP A 285 11.18 -26.64 -12.70
C ASP A 285 10.52 -27.23 -11.46
N HIS A 286 10.20 -28.54 -11.49
CA HIS A 286 9.53 -29.22 -10.38
C HIS A 286 10.49 -29.76 -9.32
N GLU A 287 11.78 -29.90 -9.65
CA GLU A 287 12.80 -30.31 -8.69
C GLU A 287 13.21 -29.11 -7.84
N GLU A 288 13.40 -27.94 -8.47
CA GLU A 288 13.72 -26.69 -7.76
C GLU A 288 12.50 -26.11 -7.03
N TYR A 289 11.30 -26.20 -7.61
CA TYR A 289 10.07 -25.65 -7.03
C TYR A 289 8.97 -26.72 -6.94
N PRO A 290 8.97 -27.59 -5.91
CA PRO A 290 7.96 -28.64 -5.77
C PRO A 290 6.52 -28.08 -5.68
N ALA A 291 5.56 -28.77 -6.28
CA ALA A 291 4.16 -28.32 -6.31
C ALA A 291 3.54 -28.18 -4.92
N ALA A 292 3.89 -29.07 -3.99
CA ALA A 292 3.43 -29.03 -2.62
C ALA A 292 3.91 -27.76 -1.89
N GLU A 293 5.18 -27.37 -2.08
CA GLU A 293 5.72 -26.14 -1.49
C GLU A 293 5.02 -24.89 -2.03
N LEU A 294 4.79 -24.84 -3.35
CA LEU A 294 4.07 -23.72 -3.97
C LEU A 294 2.60 -23.67 -3.51
N ALA A 295 1.94 -24.82 -3.33
CA ALA A 295 0.59 -24.88 -2.79
C ALA A 295 0.52 -24.36 -1.35
N THR A 296 1.47 -24.74 -0.50
CA THR A 296 1.60 -24.21 0.87
C THR A 296 1.91 -22.71 0.86
N LEU A 297 2.85 -22.27 0.02
CA LEU A 297 3.23 -20.87 -0.09
C LEU A 297 2.06 -19.99 -0.50
N TYR A 298 1.18 -20.46 -1.39
CA TYR A 298 0.04 -19.69 -1.86
C TYR A 298 -0.90 -19.24 -0.73
N ALA A 299 -0.92 -19.94 0.41
CA ALA A 299 -1.65 -19.50 1.60
C ALA A 299 -1.19 -18.10 2.08
N ARG A 300 0.09 -17.75 1.91
CA ARG A 300 0.65 -16.42 2.22
C ARG A 300 0.07 -15.29 1.36
N ARG A 301 -0.76 -15.59 0.35
CA ARG A 301 -1.53 -14.55 -0.34
C ARG A 301 -2.49 -13.84 0.62
N TRP A 302 -3.02 -14.54 1.64
CA TRP A 302 -3.91 -13.94 2.64
C TRP A 302 -3.25 -12.85 3.49
N GLU A 303 -1.92 -12.77 3.54
CA GLU A 303 -1.20 -11.73 4.30
C GLU A 303 -1.60 -10.31 3.84
N ILE A 304 -1.93 -10.11 2.55
CA ILE A 304 -2.39 -8.79 2.07
C ILE A 304 -3.78 -8.42 2.58
N GLU A 305 -4.64 -9.40 2.88
CA GLU A 305 -5.93 -9.11 3.50
C GLU A 305 -5.74 -8.61 4.94
N ILE A 306 -4.76 -9.16 5.66
CA ILE A 306 -4.36 -8.69 6.99
C ILE A 306 -3.80 -7.26 6.89
N VAL A 307 -2.95 -6.98 5.90
CA VAL A 307 -2.46 -5.62 5.60
C VAL A 307 -3.61 -4.64 5.35
N PHE A 308 -4.62 -5.07 4.58
CA PHE A 308 -5.80 -4.23 4.35
C PHE A 308 -6.65 -4.04 5.59
N ASP A 309 -6.78 -5.04 6.47
CA ASP A 309 -7.48 -4.88 7.74
C ASP A 309 -6.75 -3.89 8.68
N GLU A 310 -5.42 -3.96 8.75
CA GLU A 310 -4.59 -2.99 9.48
C GLU A 310 -4.87 -1.55 9.04
N ILE A 311 -4.94 -1.30 7.74
CA ILE A 311 -5.19 0.04 7.19
C ILE A 311 -6.66 0.44 7.39
N LYS A 312 -7.60 -0.44 7.02
CA LYS A 312 -9.03 -0.13 6.96
C LYS A 312 -9.67 -0.04 8.34
N THR A 313 -9.33 -0.97 9.22
CA THR A 313 -9.99 -1.17 10.51
C THR A 313 -9.18 -0.50 11.61
N HIS A 314 -7.91 -0.89 11.77
CA HIS A 314 -7.11 -0.47 12.92
C HIS A 314 -6.54 0.95 12.80
N GLN A 315 -5.99 1.31 11.63
CA GLN A 315 -5.36 2.61 11.43
C GLN A 315 -6.37 3.72 11.16
N ARG A 316 -7.28 3.52 10.19
CA ARG A 316 -8.24 4.54 9.79
C ARG A 316 -9.27 4.83 10.86
N GLY A 317 -9.70 3.83 11.65
CA GLY A 317 -10.63 3.99 12.77
C GLY A 317 -12.00 4.62 12.43
N ARG A 318 -12.28 4.90 11.16
CA ARG A 318 -13.52 5.51 10.66
C ARG A 318 -14.00 4.74 9.42
N PRO A 319 -15.32 4.59 9.23
CA PRO A 319 -15.86 3.86 8.09
C PRO A 319 -15.67 4.60 6.76
N VAL A 320 -15.64 5.94 6.79
CA VAL A 320 -15.56 6.81 5.60
C VAL A 320 -14.36 7.77 5.74
N LEU A 321 -13.60 7.97 4.65
CA LEU A 321 -12.51 8.96 4.59
C LEU A 321 -13.03 10.39 4.85
N ARG A 322 -12.14 11.34 5.19
CA ARG A 322 -12.58 12.70 5.59
C ARG A 322 -12.76 13.66 4.41
N SER A 323 -12.04 13.42 3.32
CA SER A 323 -11.87 14.41 2.26
C SER A 323 -13.06 14.44 1.29
N GLN A 324 -13.67 15.62 1.10
CA GLN A 324 -14.82 15.80 0.21
C GLN A 324 -14.44 16.05 -1.26
N THR A 325 -13.14 16.11 -1.58
CA THR A 325 -12.66 16.29 -2.95
C THR A 325 -11.86 15.07 -3.40
N PRO A 326 -11.87 14.72 -4.70
CA PRO A 326 -11.12 13.57 -5.21
C PRO A 326 -9.63 13.63 -4.91
N ASP A 327 -9.02 14.80 -5.07
CA ASP A 327 -7.61 15.01 -4.76
C ASP A 327 -7.33 14.88 -3.26
N GLY A 328 -8.23 15.37 -2.42
CA GLY A 328 -8.10 15.20 -0.97
C GLY A 328 -8.19 13.72 -0.57
N VAL A 329 -9.04 12.93 -1.24
CA VAL A 329 -9.14 11.48 -1.03
C VAL A 329 -7.84 10.78 -1.42
N ARG A 330 -7.31 11.05 -2.62
CA ARG A 330 -6.02 10.48 -3.07
C ARG A 330 -4.89 10.82 -2.09
N GLN A 331 -4.82 12.08 -1.67
CA GLN A 331 -3.84 12.57 -0.70
C GLN A 331 -3.94 11.81 0.64
N GLU A 332 -5.16 11.59 1.14
CA GLU A 332 -5.42 10.87 2.39
C GLU A 332 -5.07 9.37 2.28
N ILE A 333 -5.34 8.73 1.13
CA ILE A 333 -4.99 7.32 0.91
C ILE A 333 -3.48 7.11 0.92
N TYR A 334 -2.71 7.90 0.15
CA TYR A 334 -1.25 7.79 0.17
C TYR A 334 -0.65 8.10 1.55
N ALA A 335 -1.24 9.06 2.28
CA ALA A 335 -0.84 9.34 3.65
C ALA A 335 -1.08 8.14 4.59
N HIS A 336 -2.20 7.43 4.44
CA HIS A 336 -2.43 6.20 5.17
C HIS A 336 -1.38 5.12 4.87
N LEU A 337 -1.00 4.95 3.60
CA LEU A 337 0.03 4.00 3.20
C LEU A 337 1.41 4.35 3.79
N ILE A 338 1.79 5.64 3.82
CA ILE A 338 3.04 6.10 4.46
C ILE A 338 3.04 5.81 5.96
N VAL A 339 1.93 6.12 6.66
CA VAL A 339 1.81 5.85 8.11
C VAL A 339 1.84 4.34 8.40
N HIS A 340 1.20 3.54 7.55
CA HIS A 340 1.25 2.08 7.65
C HIS A 340 2.69 1.58 7.49
N HIS A 341 3.38 2.03 6.43
CA HIS A 341 4.77 1.68 6.17
C HIS A 341 5.69 2.04 7.34
N ALA A 342 5.59 3.26 7.88
CA ALA A 342 6.37 3.69 9.03
C ALA A 342 6.10 2.85 10.29
N THR A 343 4.85 2.45 10.50
CA THR A 343 4.47 1.56 11.61
C THR A 343 5.04 0.16 11.41
N ARG A 344 5.04 -0.35 10.17
CA ARG A 344 5.64 -1.63 9.81
C ARG A 344 7.16 -1.61 9.90
N ASP A 345 7.83 -0.54 9.51
CA ASP A 345 9.28 -0.39 9.67
C ASP A 345 9.70 -0.48 11.15
N LEU A 346 8.98 0.20 12.04
CA LEU A 346 9.19 0.07 13.49
C LEU A 346 8.99 -1.38 13.98
N LEU A 347 7.90 -2.03 13.56
CA LEU A 347 7.61 -3.40 13.97
C LEU A 347 8.68 -4.39 13.51
N ASN A 348 9.11 -4.28 12.26
CA ASN A 348 10.16 -5.14 11.70
C ASN A 348 11.51 -4.89 12.39
N GLU A 349 11.82 -3.64 12.75
CA GLU A 349 13.00 -3.35 13.55
C GLU A 349 12.94 -3.97 14.96
N VAL A 350 11.81 -3.84 15.65
CA VAL A 350 11.62 -4.44 16.98
C VAL A 350 11.71 -5.95 16.90
N ALA A 351 11.08 -6.56 15.90
CA ALA A 351 11.12 -8.00 15.65
C ALA A 351 12.56 -8.48 15.42
N ARG A 352 13.34 -7.73 14.63
CA ARG A 352 14.77 -8.00 14.41
C ARG A 352 15.59 -7.94 15.70
N ILE A 353 15.36 -6.92 16.54
CA ILE A 353 16.06 -6.79 17.83
C ILE A 353 15.69 -7.93 18.78
N ALA A 354 14.41 -8.32 18.80
CA ALA A 354 13.89 -9.39 19.64
C ALA A 354 14.14 -10.81 19.08
N GLN A 355 14.69 -10.94 17.86
CA GLN A 355 14.82 -12.21 17.13
C GLN A 355 13.48 -12.97 17.00
N THR A 356 12.39 -12.23 16.82
CA THR A 356 11.04 -12.77 16.60
C THR A 356 10.53 -12.36 15.22
N SER A 357 9.40 -12.92 14.79
CA SER A 357 8.74 -12.51 13.55
C SER A 357 7.80 -11.31 13.77
N ALA A 358 7.76 -10.39 12.80
CA ALA A 358 6.98 -9.14 12.89
C ALA A 358 5.46 -9.39 12.80
N ASP A 359 5.03 -10.45 12.13
CA ASP A 359 3.64 -10.91 12.05
C ASP A 359 3.05 -11.30 13.41
N ARG A 360 3.89 -11.73 14.37
CA ARG A 360 3.48 -12.07 15.75
C ARG A 360 3.33 -10.87 16.67
N THR A 361 3.68 -9.68 16.21
CA THR A 361 3.60 -8.45 17.01
C THR A 361 2.37 -7.64 16.66
N SER A 362 1.59 -7.25 17.67
CA SER A 362 0.33 -6.51 17.46
C SER A 362 0.54 -5.17 16.74
N PHE A 363 -0.01 -5.04 15.53
CA PHE A 363 -0.02 -3.80 14.75
C PHE A 363 -0.65 -2.64 15.54
N THR A 364 -1.79 -2.87 16.18
CA THR A 364 -2.49 -1.86 16.99
C THR A 364 -1.63 -1.34 18.13
N ARG A 365 -0.84 -2.21 18.79
CA ARG A 365 0.08 -1.78 19.86
C ARG A 365 1.19 -0.87 19.30
N ALA A 366 1.77 -1.22 18.17
CA ALA A 366 2.77 -0.37 17.51
C ALA A 366 2.18 0.98 17.06
N LEU A 367 0.98 0.96 16.47
CA LEU A 367 0.27 2.18 16.10
C LEU A 367 0.04 3.10 17.30
N HIS A 368 -0.27 2.55 18.48
CA HIS A 368 -0.38 3.33 19.72
C HIS A 368 0.97 3.90 20.20
N VAL A 369 2.09 3.24 19.92
CA VAL A 369 3.43 3.79 20.17
C VAL A 369 3.73 4.94 19.22
N VAL A 370 3.46 4.76 17.92
CA VAL A 370 3.64 5.82 16.90
C VAL A 370 2.81 7.05 17.26
N ARG A 371 1.52 6.88 17.62
CA ARG A 371 0.64 7.98 18.08
C ARG A 371 1.22 8.72 19.29
N ARG A 372 1.72 7.99 20.30
CA ARG A 372 2.34 8.58 21.49
C ARG A 372 3.60 9.37 21.17
N SER A 373 4.40 8.89 20.21
CA SER A 373 5.64 9.57 19.79
C SER A 373 5.41 10.94 19.14
N VAL A 374 4.21 11.20 18.61
CA VAL A 374 3.83 12.51 18.04
C VAL A 374 3.45 13.53 19.12
N ILE A 375 2.94 13.06 20.26
CA ILE A 375 2.44 13.92 21.35
C ILE A 375 3.52 14.13 22.42
N ALA A 376 4.45 13.17 22.56
CA ALA A 376 5.55 13.28 23.50
C ALA A 376 6.51 14.40 23.06
N PRO A 377 6.87 15.35 23.95
CA PRO A 377 7.90 16.33 23.65
C PRO A 377 9.21 15.62 23.26
N CYS A 378 9.87 16.08 22.20
CA CYS A 378 11.27 15.72 21.92
C CYS A 378 12.09 15.93 23.20
N GLY A 379 12.63 14.84 23.76
CA GLY A 379 13.15 14.70 25.13
C GLY A 379 13.70 15.96 25.82
N PHE A 380 13.17 16.20 27.03
CA PHE A 380 14.00 16.59 28.17
C PHE A 380 15.14 15.57 28.28
N SER A 381 16.37 15.99 28.01
CA SER A 381 17.55 15.29 28.54
C SER A 381 17.65 15.69 30.01
N PRO A 382 17.69 14.76 30.99
CA PRO A 382 17.98 15.15 32.36
C PRO A 382 19.37 15.79 32.37
N LEU A 383 19.43 17.03 32.85
CA LEU A 383 20.65 17.83 32.96
C LEU A 383 21.70 17.00 33.72
N SER A 384 22.91 16.87 33.17
CA SER A 384 24.07 16.47 33.94
C SER A 384 24.23 17.45 35.13
N PRO A 385 24.50 16.96 36.34
CA PRO A 385 24.70 17.85 37.49
C PRO A 385 25.86 18.79 37.17
N LYS A 386 25.63 20.09 37.33
CA LYS A 386 26.71 21.07 37.31
C LYS A 386 27.63 20.75 38.49
N SER A 387 28.87 20.41 38.17
CA SER A 387 30.02 20.40 39.08
C SER A 387 30.22 21.75 39.74
#